data_AF-A0A1H5CUP9-F1
#
_entry.id   AF-A0A1H5CUP9-F1
#
_cell.length_a   1.000
_cell.length_b   1.000
_cell.length_c   1.000
_cell.angle_alpha   90.00
_cell.angle_beta   90.00
_cell.angle_gamma   90.00
#
_symmetry.space_group_name_H-M   'P 1'
#
loop_
_entity.id
_entity.type
_entity.pdbx_description
1 polymer ?
#
loop_
_entity_poly.entity_id
_entity_poly.type
_entity_poly.pdbx_seq_one_letter_code
_entity_poly.pdbx_strand_id
1 'polypeptide(L)'
;MMSESRSTLNVITAPDPGVALPYGGARTTAKESGLLSSDTAPDAAPDMGGETNPTLWLLAVRDQRDRASFLLLFQHFAPRLKAMLMRGGLRDGSAEDVVQDVMLAVWHKAAQFDPHRAEASAWIYRIARNRHIDLIRRKPPPEPDALIEPEGSEPDAAQILALGQEAALLRRALDAMSPDQARVLEQAYFEDMPHSRISEMTGLPLGTIKSRIRLGLDRLRRDLNDLRQP
;
A
#
# COMPACT_ATOMS: atom_id res chain seq x y z
N MET A 1 -19.71 69.76 -0.49
CA MET A 1 -21.13 70.04 -0.80
C MET A 1 -21.79 68.71 -1.07
N MET A 2 -22.16 68.00 -0.01
CA MET A 2 -23.56 67.78 0.41
C MET A 2 -24.42 67.16 -0.70
N SER A 3 -24.65 65.85 -0.59
CA SER A 3 -25.95 65.25 -0.94
C SER A 3 -26.22 64.04 -0.04
N GLU A 4 -27.05 64.28 0.97
CA GLU A 4 -28.08 63.39 1.53
C GLU A 4 -29.04 62.92 0.41
N SER A 5 -29.94 61.92 0.46
CA SER A 5 -30.51 60.90 1.37
C SER A 5 -31.05 59.79 0.41
N ARG A 6 -31.28 58.52 0.76
CA ARG A 6 -32.35 57.89 1.57
C ARG A 6 -32.04 56.38 1.57
N SER A 7 -31.83 55.69 2.69
CA SER A 7 -32.83 55.12 3.62
C SER A 7 -33.87 54.18 2.98
N THR A 8 -33.67 52.86 3.10
CA THR A 8 -34.67 51.91 3.59
C THR A 8 -33.98 50.73 4.27
N LEU A 9 -34.29 50.56 5.55
CA LEU A 9 -34.01 49.44 6.46
C LEU A 9 -34.41 48.08 5.84
N ASN A 10 -33.63 47.04 6.14
CA ASN A 10 -34.23 45.80 6.62
C ASN A 10 -33.34 45.15 7.70
N VAL A 11 -33.99 44.78 8.80
CA VAL A 11 -33.46 44.42 10.11
C VAL A 11 -33.36 42.90 10.23
N ILE A 12 -32.19 42.44 10.69
CA ILE A 12 -31.89 41.38 11.69
C ILE A 12 -32.87 40.20 11.79
N THR A 13 -32.35 38.96 11.68
CA THR A 13 -32.45 37.91 12.71
C THR A 13 -31.60 36.69 12.33
N ALA A 14 -30.62 36.36 13.19
CA ALA A 14 -29.96 35.07 13.23
C ALA A 14 -30.79 34.09 14.09
N PRO A 15 -30.76 32.77 13.85
CA PRO A 15 -31.17 31.81 14.86
C PRO A 15 -29.98 31.21 15.62
N ASP A 16 -30.14 31.22 16.94
CA ASP A 16 -29.29 30.66 18.02
C ASP A 16 -29.28 29.11 18.00
N PRO A 17 -28.30 28.44 18.64
CA PRO A 17 -28.16 27.00 18.72
C PRO A 17 -28.84 26.40 19.96
N GLY A 18 -29.36 25.18 19.83
CA GLY A 18 -29.62 24.29 20.96
C GLY A 18 -31.09 23.98 21.22
N VAL A 19 -31.52 22.78 20.81
CA VAL A 19 -32.58 22.04 21.50
C VAL A 19 -32.19 20.57 21.54
N ALA A 20 -31.82 20.12 22.74
CA ALA A 20 -31.77 18.72 23.14
C ALA A 20 -33.17 18.29 23.59
N LEU A 21 -33.66 17.12 23.15
CA LEU A 21 -34.67 16.26 23.81
C LEU A 21 -34.71 14.89 23.06
N PRO A 22 -35.29 13.81 23.61
CA PRO A 22 -35.06 13.19 24.92
C PRO A 22 -34.81 11.67 24.79
N TYR A 23 -33.86 11.11 25.56
CA TYR A 23 -33.75 9.66 25.76
C TYR A 23 -34.42 9.25 27.09
N GLY A 24 -35.58 8.61 26.97
CA GLY A 24 -36.17 7.69 27.94
C GLY A 24 -36.86 6.60 27.12
N GLY A 25 -36.75 5.31 27.37
CA GLY A 25 -36.44 4.59 28.59
C GLY A 25 -37.52 3.51 28.71
N ALA A 26 -37.22 2.28 28.28
CA ALA A 26 -38.04 1.11 28.62
C ALA A 26 -37.18 -0.16 28.55
N ARG A 27 -36.91 -0.73 29.73
CA ARG A 27 -36.50 -2.13 29.90
C ARG A 27 -37.73 -3.01 29.68
N THR A 28 -37.58 -4.18 29.05
CA THR A 28 -38.23 -5.42 29.48
C THR A 28 -37.55 -6.65 28.86
N THR A 29 -37.37 -7.63 29.75
CA THR A 29 -36.90 -9.02 29.63
C THR A 29 -37.31 -9.79 28.38
N ALA A 30 -36.41 -10.63 27.86
CA ALA A 30 -36.70 -12.06 27.61
C ALA A 30 -35.43 -12.82 27.19
N LYS A 31 -35.30 -14.00 27.78
CA LYS A 31 -34.28 -15.01 27.61
C LYS A 31 -34.82 -16.01 26.59
N GLU A 32 -34.10 -16.31 25.52
CA GLU A 32 -34.31 -17.58 24.80
C GLU A 32 -33.08 -17.96 23.97
N SER A 33 -32.55 -19.12 24.31
CA SER A 33 -31.51 -19.87 23.63
C SER A 33 -32.11 -20.59 22.41
N GLY A 34 -31.38 -20.69 21.30
CA GLY A 34 -31.83 -21.50 20.17
C GLY A 34 -30.95 -21.43 18.91
N LEU A 35 -29.92 -22.29 18.90
CA LEU A 35 -29.52 -23.16 17.78
C LEU A 35 -29.02 -22.57 16.44
N LEU A 36 -27.74 -22.87 16.16
CA LEU A 36 -27.12 -23.25 14.88
C LEU A 36 -27.80 -22.82 13.57
N SER A 37 -27.08 -22.01 12.79
CA SER A 37 -26.78 -22.34 11.39
C SER A 37 -25.44 -21.70 11.00
N SER A 38 -24.48 -22.59 10.72
CA SER A 38 -23.31 -22.35 9.87
C SER A 38 -23.75 -22.07 8.43
N ASP A 39 -22.81 -21.57 7.63
CA ASP A 39 -22.91 -21.14 6.22
C ASP A 39 -23.36 -19.69 6.05
N THR A 40 -22.61 -18.78 5.42
CA THR A 40 -21.71 -18.95 4.27
C THR A 40 -20.58 -17.92 4.37
N ALA A 41 -19.33 -18.40 4.49
CA ALA A 41 -18.18 -17.60 4.08
C ALA A 41 -18.32 -17.31 2.58
N PRO A 42 -18.09 -16.09 2.07
CA PRO A 42 -17.95 -15.90 0.64
C PRO A 42 -16.59 -16.43 0.22
N ASP A 43 -16.50 -17.76 0.12
CA ASP A 43 -15.48 -18.45 -0.65
C ASP A 43 -15.87 -18.35 -2.13
N ALA A 44 -15.42 -17.26 -2.73
CA ALA A 44 -15.31 -17.10 -4.18
C ALA A 44 -14.34 -15.94 -4.41
N ALA A 45 -13.04 -16.24 -4.29
CA ALA A 45 -12.06 -15.46 -5.02
C ALA A 45 -12.47 -15.56 -6.50
N PRO A 46 -12.87 -14.46 -7.16
CA PRO A 46 -13.21 -14.55 -8.57
C PRO A 46 -11.91 -14.89 -9.31
N ASP A 47 -11.85 -16.11 -9.85
CA ASP A 47 -10.91 -16.50 -10.87
C ASP A 47 -11.13 -15.58 -12.08
N MET A 48 -10.44 -14.45 -12.06
CA MET A 48 -10.36 -13.52 -13.16
C MET A 48 -8.97 -13.69 -13.75
N GLY A 49 -8.84 -14.62 -14.69
CA GLY A 49 -7.84 -14.61 -15.75
C GLY A 49 -7.96 -13.37 -16.67
N GLY A 50 -8.40 -12.23 -16.13
CA GLY A 50 -8.36 -10.92 -16.75
C GLY A 50 -7.08 -10.23 -16.35
N GLU A 51 -6.40 -9.62 -17.31
CA GLU A 51 -5.13 -8.92 -17.11
C GLU A 51 -5.07 -8.16 -15.78
N THR A 52 -4.20 -8.61 -14.87
CA THR A 52 -3.90 -7.89 -13.63
C THR A 52 -3.38 -6.51 -13.99
N ASN A 53 -4.23 -5.50 -13.86
CA ASN A 53 -3.91 -4.09 -14.13
C ASN A 53 -4.10 -3.23 -12.88
N PRO A 54 -3.10 -3.21 -11.98
CA PRO A 54 -3.11 -2.39 -10.77
C PRO A 54 -3.36 -0.91 -11.01
N THR A 55 -2.94 -0.39 -12.16
CA THR A 55 -3.12 1.02 -12.50
C THR A 55 -4.60 1.33 -12.71
N LEU A 56 -5.36 0.48 -13.39
CA LEU A 56 -6.79 0.66 -13.57
C LEU A 56 -7.54 0.60 -12.24
N TRP A 57 -7.22 -0.37 -11.38
CA TRP A 57 -7.83 -0.45 -10.05
C TRP A 57 -7.53 0.78 -9.21
N LEU A 58 -6.29 1.28 -9.23
CA LEU A 58 -5.92 2.48 -8.48
C LEU A 58 -6.59 3.75 -9.01
N LEU A 59 -6.81 3.86 -10.32
CA LEU A 59 -7.59 4.95 -10.91
C LEU A 59 -9.06 4.90 -10.50
N ALA A 60 -9.68 3.71 -10.47
CA ALA A 60 -11.05 3.56 -9.97
C ALA A 60 -11.18 3.94 -8.48
N VAL A 61 -10.19 3.57 -7.65
CA VAL A 61 -10.13 3.99 -6.24
C VAL A 61 -9.96 5.51 -6.14
N ARG A 62 -9.09 6.10 -6.97
CA ARG A 62 -8.83 7.55 -7.01
C ARG A 62 -10.08 8.35 -7.34
N ASP A 63 -10.76 7.97 -8.41
CA ASP A 63 -11.82 8.79 -9.03
C ASP A 63 -13.19 8.52 -8.40
N GLN A 64 -13.46 7.28 -7.97
CA GLN A 64 -14.79 6.83 -7.54
C GLN A 64 -14.83 6.29 -6.10
N ARG A 65 -13.67 6.21 -5.41
CA ARG A 65 -13.58 5.52 -4.11
C ARG A 65 -14.12 4.09 -4.18
N ASP A 66 -13.86 3.40 -5.29
CA ASP A 66 -14.36 2.06 -5.52
C ASP A 66 -13.72 1.05 -4.54
N ARG A 67 -14.57 0.43 -3.71
CA ARG A 67 -14.16 -0.56 -2.72
C ARG A 67 -13.77 -1.90 -3.36
N ALA A 68 -14.39 -2.27 -4.49
CA ALA A 68 -14.08 -3.52 -5.18
C ALA A 68 -12.68 -3.45 -5.79
N SER A 69 -12.36 -2.36 -6.49
CA SER A 69 -11.00 -2.11 -6.99
C SER A 69 -9.96 -2.01 -5.87
N PHE A 70 -10.32 -1.44 -4.72
CA PHE A 70 -9.42 -1.43 -3.55
C PHE A 70 -9.17 -2.84 -2.99
N LEU A 71 -10.18 -3.70 -2.95
CA LEU A 71 -10.02 -5.09 -2.55
C LEU A 71 -9.07 -5.85 -3.49
N LEU A 72 -9.18 -5.63 -4.80
CA LEU A 72 -8.25 -6.21 -5.78
C LEU A 72 -6.81 -5.73 -5.56
N LEU A 73 -6.61 -4.42 -5.28
CA LEU A 73 -5.30 -3.91 -4.90
C LEU A 73 -4.78 -4.56 -3.62
N PHE A 74 -5.64 -4.71 -2.60
CA PHE A 74 -5.26 -5.33 -1.34
C PHE A 74 -4.83 -6.77 -1.53
N GLN A 75 -5.66 -7.60 -2.18
CA GLN A 75 -5.36 -9.00 -2.46
C GLN A 75 -4.07 -9.16 -3.28
N HIS A 76 -3.83 -8.25 -4.23
CA HIS A 76 -2.64 -8.30 -5.06
C HIS A 76 -1.36 -7.86 -4.33
N PHE A 77 -1.39 -6.75 -3.58
CA PHE A 77 -0.19 -6.15 -3.00
C PHE A 77 0.09 -6.59 -1.56
N ALA A 78 -0.91 -6.89 -0.74
CA ALA A 78 -0.71 -7.24 0.66
C ALA A 78 0.32 -8.39 0.87
N PRO A 79 0.21 -9.56 0.19
CA PRO A 79 1.19 -10.63 0.37
C PRO A 79 2.59 -10.23 -0.11
N ARG A 80 2.67 -9.47 -1.21
CA ARG A 80 3.95 -8.99 -1.79
C ARG A 80 4.65 -7.98 -0.88
N LEU A 81 3.88 -7.07 -0.28
CA LEU A 81 4.37 -6.09 0.68
C LEU A 81 4.81 -6.77 1.98
N LYS A 82 4.03 -7.74 2.49
CA LYS A 82 4.40 -8.54 3.68
C LYS A 82 5.75 -9.23 3.46
N ALA A 83 5.91 -9.93 2.34
CA ALA A 83 7.17 -10.58 1.97
C ALA A 83 8.35 -9.60 1.83
N MET A 84 8.12 -8.41 1.27
CA MET A 84 9.14 -7.36 1.19
C MET A 84 9.58 -6.89 2.59
N LEU A 85 8.63 -6.64 3.49
CA LEU A 85 8.89 -6.13 4.84
C LEU A 85 9.57 -7.18 5.72
N MET A 86 9.18 -8.45 5.60
CA MET A 86 9.84 -9.56 6.30
C MET A 86 11.30 -9.72 5.85
N ARG A 87 11.59 -9.59 4.54
CA ARG A 87 12.97 -9.52 4.03
C ARG A 87 13.74 -8.31 4.56
N GLY A 88 13.03 -7.21 4.84
CA GLY A 88 13.57 -6.01 5.49
C GLY A 88 13.86 -6.16 6.99
N GLY A 89 13.57 -7.33 7.59
CA GLY A 89 13.87 -7.64 8.98
C GLY A 89 12.69 -7.49 9.95
N LEU A 90 11.46 -7.24 9.46
CA LEU A 90 10.27 -7.23 10.31
C LEU A 90 9.84 -8.66 10.65
N ARG A 91 9.31 -8.84 11.88
CA ARG A 91 8.59 -10.04 12.29
C ARG A 91 7.22 -10.10 11.62
N ASP A 92 6.62 -11.29 11.58
CA ASP A 92 5.38 -11.55 10.84
C ASP A 92 4.22 -10.61 11.23
N GLY A 93 3.87 -10.53 12.51
CA GLY A 93 2.80 -9.64 13.01
C GLY A 93 3.09 -8.17 12.73
N SER A 94 4.32 -7.70 12.99
CA SER A 94 4.70 -6.32 12.67
C SER A 94 4.66 -6.03 11.17
N ALA A 95 4.97 -7.00 10.31
CA ALA A 95 4.87 -6.83 8.87
C ALA A 95 3.41 -6.70 8.43
N GLU A 96 2.48 -7.47 9.01
CA GLU A 96 1.05 -7.35 8.72
C GLU A 96 0.48 -5.99 9.10
N ASP A 97 0.80 -5.49 10.30
CA ASP A 97 0.37 -4.17 10.76
C ASP A 97 0.82 -3.07 9.79
N VAL A 98 2.07 -3.17 9.32
CA VAL A 98 2.61 -2.20 8.36
C VAL A 98 1.95 -2.33 7.00
N VAL A 99 1.62 -3.53 6.54
CA VAL A 99 0.86 -3.72 5.31
C VAL A 99 -0.51 -3.05 5.43
N GLN A 100 -1.21 -3.21 6.55
CA GLN A 100 -2.49 -2.56 6.78
C GLN A 100 -2.36 -1.03 6.73
N ASP A 101 -1.37 -0.46 7.42
CA ASP A 101 -1.07 0.97 7.40
C ASP A 101 -0.75 1.50 6.00
N VAL A 102 0.00 0.72 5.21
CA VAL A 102 0.32 1.07 3.82
C VAL A 102 -0.93 1.06 2.96
N MET A 103 -1.78 0.04 3.06
CA MET A 103 -3.00 -0.05 2.28
C MET A 103 -4.01 1.03 2.67
N LEU A 104 -4.10 1.38 3.96
CA LEU A 104 -4.86 2.55 4.42
C LEU A 104 -4.29 3.85 3.85
N ALA A 105 -2.96 4.00 3.79
CA ALA A 105 -2.33 5.16 3.18
C ALA A 105 -2.61 5.23 1.67
N VAL A 106 -2.60 4.10 0.97
CA VAL A 106 -2.99 3.99 -0.45
C VAL A 106 -4.43 4.47 -0.64
N TRP A 107 -5.37 4.00 0.17
CA TRP A 107 -6.76 4.47 0.13
C TRP A 107 -6.85 5.98 0.32
N HIS A 108 -6.26 6.53 1.38
CA HIS A 108 -6.35 7.97 1.66
C HIS A 108 -5.67 8.84 0.61
N LYS A 109 -4.54 8.39 0.07
CA LYS A 109 -3.72 9.16 -0.88
C LYS A 109 -4.01 8.85 -2.35
N ALA A 110 -4.97 7.98 -2.66
CA ALA A 110 -5.28 7.60 -4.03
C ALA A 110 -5.50 8.83 -4.95
N ALA A 111 -6.14 9.89 -4.44
CA ALA A 111 -6.32 11.19 -5.10
C ALA A 111 -5.02 11.82 -5.65
N GLN A 112 -3.88 11.49 -5.08
CA GLN A 112 -2.56 12.03 -5.43
C GLN A 112 -1.84 11.15 -6.47
N PHE A 113 -2.40 10.00 -6.84
CA PHE A 113 -1.82 9.12 -7.84
C PHE A 113 -1.98 9.73 -9.24
N ASP A 114 -0.86 9.85 -9.94
CA ASP A 114 -0.77 10.32 -11.31
C ASP A 114 -0.11 9.22 -12.17
N PRO A 115 -0.86 8.57 -13.08
CA PRO A 115 -0.35 7.49 -13.92
C PRO A 115 0.71 7.97 -14.91
N HIS A 116 0.81 9.27 -15.20
CA HIS A 116 1.87 9.83 -16.05
C HIS A 116 3.20 9.99 -15.30
N ARG A 117 3.17 10.03 -13.96
CA ARG A 117 4.37 10.19 -13.12
C ARG A 117 4.94 8.88 -12.62
N ALA A 118 4.10 7.88 -12.38
CA ALA A 118 4.52 6.57 -11.89
C ALA A 118 3.46 5.50 -12.17
N GLU A 119 3.91 4.25 -12.35
CA GLU A 119 3.03 3.07 -12.30
C GLU A 119 2.51 2.85 -10.88
N ALA A 120 1.30 2.28 -10.75
CA ALA A 120 0.66 2.03 -9.46
C ALA A 120 1.53 1.21 -8.51
N SER A 121 2.15 0.14 -9.00
CA SER A 121 3.06 -0.71 -8.21
C SER A 121 4.19 0.11 -7.61
N ALA A 122 4.90 0.90 -8.42
CA ALA A 122 6.02 1.72 -7.95
C ALA A 122 5.59 2.77 -6.92
N TRP A 123 4.39 3.35 -7.08
CA TRP A 123 3.84 4.30 -6.12
C TRP A 123 3.49 3.64 -4.78
N ILE A 124 2.87 2.46 -4.80
CA ILE A 124 2.51 1.69 -3.60
C ILE A 124 3.77 1.22 -2.86
N TYR A 125 4.75 0.64 -3.56
CA TYR A 125 6.01 0.22 -2.95
C TYR A 125 6.80 1.40 -2.35
N ARG A 126 6.73 2.59 -2.95
CA ARG A 126 7.31 3.80 -2.36
C ARG A 126 6.65 4.15 -1.02
N ILE A 127 5.33 4.04 -0.91
CA ILE A 127 4.62 4.27 0.36
C ILE A 127 5.09 3.26 1.40
N ALA A 128 5.14 1.98 1.04
CA ALA A 128 5.62 0.92 1.92
C ALA A 128 7.04 1.15 2.42
N ARG A 129 7.96 1.47 1.51
CA ARG A 129 9.34 1.77 1.85
C ARG A 129 9.47 2.96 2.80
N ASN A 130 8.71 4.03 2.57
CA ASN A 130 8.72 5.18 3.47
C ASN A 130 8.28 4.79 4.88
N ARG A 131 7.22 3.96 5.01
CA ARG A 131 6.78 3.45 6.32
C ARG A 131 7.80 2.55 6.99
N HIS A 132 8.42 1.66 6.23
CA HIS A 132 9.49 0.80 6.73
C HIS A 132 10.67 1.62 7.30
N ILE A 133 11.11 2.64 6.56
CA ILE A 133 12.19 3.55 7.01
C ILE A 133 11.77 4.33 8.25
N ASP A 134 10.54 4.84 8.30
CA ASP A 134 10.03 5.57 9.46
C ASP A 134 10.04 4.70 10.72
N LEU A 135 9.75 3.40 10.59
CA LEU A 135 9.82 2.43 11.69
C LEU A 135 11.26 2.17 12.14
N ILE A 136 12.18 1.90 11.22
CA ILE A 136 13.61 1.69 11.55
C ILE A 136 14.21 2.93 12.22
N ARG A 137 13.77 4.13 11.84
CA ARG A 137 14.25 5.39 12.41
C ARG A 137 13.72 5.67 13.82
N ARG A 138 12.61 5.06 14.22
CA ARG A 138 12.12 5.15 15.60
C ARG A 138 13.04 4.29 16.47
N LYS A 139 13.94 4.93 17.23
CA LYS A 139 14.75 4.26 18.27
C LYS A 139 13.82 3.43 19.17
N PRO A 140 14.07 2.13 19.37
CA PRO A 140 13.30 1.36 20.34
C PRO A 140 13.47 1.98 21.73
N PRO A 141 12.40 2.22 22.50
CA PRO A 141 12.50 2.24 23.96
C PRO A 141 13.07 0.89 24.44
N PRO A 142 13.75 0.82 25.60
CA PRO A 142 14.12 -0.47 26.17
C PRO A 142 12.87 -1.33 26.37
N GLU A 143 12.81 -2.49 25.74
CA GLU A 143 11.65 -3.39 25.78
C GLU A 143 11.46 -4.00 27.18
N PRO A 144 10.21 -4.06 27.70
CA PRO A 144 9.79 -5.11 28.62
C PRO A 144 9.52 -6.42 27.85
N ASP A 145 9.84 -7.55 28.49
CA ASP A 145 9.83 -8.93 27.98
C ASP A 145 8.94 -9.26 26.78
N ALA A 146 9.57 -9.86 25.77
CA ALA A 146 8.95 -10.41 24.57
C ALA A 146 7.88 -11.46 24.91
N LEU A 147 6.61 -11.13 24.63
CA LEU A 147 5.57 -12.12 24.44
C LEU A 147 5.83 -12.83 23.10
N ILE A 148 6.01 -14.14 23.17
CA ILE A 148 6.14 -15.01 21.99
C ILE A 148 4.76 -15.08 21.34
N GLU A 149 4.58 -14.40 20.21
CA GLU A 149 3.38 -14.54 19.38
C GLU A 149 3.43 -15.87 18.62
N PRO A 150 2.27 -16.53 18.39
CA PRO A 150 2.21 -17.80 17.68
C PRO A 150 2.60 -17.63 16.20
N GLU A 151 3.23 -18.66 15.63
CA GLU A 151 3.60 -18.72 14.21
C GLU A 151 2.39 -18.43 13.31
N GLY A 152 2.53 -17.40 12.47
CA GLY A 152 1.50 -16.93 11.55
C GLY A 152 1.14 -17.95 10.47
N SER A 153 -0.10 -17.85 9.98
CA SER A 153 -0.72 -18.78 9.03
C SER A 153 0.10 -18.98 7.75
N GLU A 154 0.24 -20.24 7.34
CA GLU A 154 0.92 -20.63 6.11
C GLU A 154 0.25 -19.98 4.88
N PRO A 155 1.02 -19.39 3.96
CA PRO A 155 0.47 -18.77 2.76
C PRO A 155 -0.15 -19.80 1.81
N ASP A 156 -1.23 -19.41 1.12
CA ASP A 156 -1.95 -20.23 0.14
C ASP A 156 -1.01 -20.72 -0.99
N ALA A 157 -1.03 -22.03 -1.26
CA ALA A 157 -0.13 -22.69 -2.20
C ALA A 157 -0.22 -22.12 -3.63
N ALA A 158 -1.40 -21.64 -4.03
CA ALA A 158 -1.59 -20.98 -5.33
C ALA A 158 -0.86 -19.63 -5.41
N GLN A 159 -0.84 -18.85 -4.32
CA GLN A 159 -0.10 -17.59 -4.24
C GLN A 159 1.41 -17.82 -4.29
N ILE A 160 1.91 -18.86 -3.60
CA ILE A 160 3.34 -19.22 -3.62
C ILE A 160 3.80 -19.54 -5.04
N LEU A 161 3.00 -20.31 -5.79
CA LEU A 161 3.35 -20.71 -7.16
C LEU A 161 3.39 -19.51 -8.12
N ALA A 162 2.40 -18.62 -8.07
CA ALA A 162 2.34 -17.42 -8.91
C ALA A 162 3.51 -16.46 -8.61
N LEU A 163 3.82 -16.26 -7.32
CA LEU A 163 5.00 -15.48 -6.89
C LEU A 163 6.31 -16.11 -7.35
N GLY A 164 6.41 -17.45 -7.34
CA GLY A 164 7.57 -18.18 -7.82
C GLY A 164 7.84 -17.97 -9.31
N GLN A 165 6.79 -17.95 -10.13
CA GLN A 165 6.91 -17.70 -11.58
C GLN A 165 7.34 -16.26 -11.89
N GLU A 166 6.74 -15.26 -11.24
CA GLU A 166 7.15 -13.85 -11.37
C GLU A 166 8.60 -13.64 -10.93
N ALA A 167 9.01 -14.28 -9.83
CA ALA A 167 10.39 -14.20 -9.32
C ALA A 167 11.39 -14.84 -10.29
N ALA A 168 11.05 -15.95 -10.94
CA ALA A 168 11.90 -16.60 -11.93
C ALA A 168 12.10 -15.72 -13.18
N LEU A 169 11.05 -15.06 -13.65
CA LEU A 169 11.14 -14.12 -14.78
C LEU A 169 12.01 -12.91 -14.43
N LEU A 170 11.81 -12.33 -13.25
CA LEU A 170 12.62 -11.22 -12.76
C LEU A 170 14.11 -11.63 -12.65
N ARG A 171 14.39 -12.83 -12.13
CA ARG A 171 15.76 -13.35 -12.02
C ARG A 171 16.42 -13.44 -13.40
N ARG A 172 15.75 -14.02 -14.40
CA ARG A 172 16.28 -14.10 -15.77
C ARG A 172 16.56 -12.73 -16.39
N ALA A 173 15.66 -11.76 -16.16
CA ALA A 173 15.85 -10.39 -16.67
C ALA A 173 17.03 -9.68 -15.98
N LEU A 174 17.24 -9.92 -14.68
CA LEU A 174 18.42 -9.44 -13.96
C LEU A 174 19.71 -10.09 -14.44
N ASP A 175 19.70 -11.41 -14.70
CA ASP A 175 20.86 -12.16 -15.18
C ASP A 175 21.29 -11.74 -16.60
N ALA A 176 20.35 -11.27 -17.42
CA ALA A 176 20.63 -10.73 -18.75
C ALA A 176 21.26 -9.32 -18.71
N MET A 177 21.23 -8.64 -17.56
CA MET A 177 21.79 -7.30 -17.37
C MET A 177 23.30 -7.32 -17.14
N SER A 178 23.97 -6.17 -17.31
CA SER A 178 25.35 -6.07 -16.87
C SER A 178 25.42 -6.27 -15.34
N PRO A 179 26.40 -7.03 -14.83
CA PRO A 179 26.51 -7.35 -13.39
C PRO A 179 26.53 -6.09 -12.52
N ASP A 180 27.22 -5.06 -13.01
CA ASP A 180 27.35 -3.74 -12.41
C ASP A 180 26.03 -2.99 -12.23
N GLN A 181 25.06 -3.23 -13.11
CA GLN A 181 23.77 -2.57 -13.09
C GLN A 181 22.76 -3.38 -12.27
N ALA A 182 22.79 -4.71 -12.41
CA ALA A 182 22.03 -5.62 -11.56
C ALA A 182 22.41 -5.42 -10.09
N ARG A 183 23.69 -5.39 -9.74
CA ARG A 183 24.17 -5.21 -8.36
C ARG A 183 23.65 -3.94 -7.70
N VAL A 184 23.65 -2.82 -8.43
CA VAL A 184 23.13 -1.54 -7.89
C VAL A 184 21.62 -1.61 -7.68
N LEU A 185 20.87 -2.29 -8.55
CA LEU A 185 19.45 -2.56 -8.33
C LEU A 185 19.24 -3.47 -7.12
N GLU A 186 20.05 -4.52 -6.96
CA GLU A 186 19.96 -5.42 -5.82
C GLU A 186 20.17 -4.67 -4.50
N GLN A 187 21.22 -3.85 -4.42
CA GLN A 187 21.51 -3.06 -3.22
C GLN A 187 20.39 -2.05 -2.92
N ALA A 188 19.83 -1.41 -3.95
CA ALA A 188 18.80 -0.40 -3.77
C ALA A 188 17.42 -0.99 -3.41
N TYR A 189 17.08 -2.18 -3.93
CA TYR A 189 15.72 -2.74 -3.85
C TYR A 189 15.62 -4.04 -3.05
N PHE A 190 16.65 -4.88 -3.00
CA PHE A 190 16.66 -6.09 -2.15
C PHE A 190 17.32 -5.85 -0.80
N GLU A 191 18.39 -5.06 -0.76
CA GLU A 191 19.10 -4.71 0.49
C GLU A 191 18.59 -3.40 1.11
N ASP A 192 17.58 -2.76 0.50
CA ASP A 192 16.94 -1.51 0.94
C ASP A 192 17.90 -0.32 1.15
N MET A 193 19.10 -0.40 0.56
CA MET A 193 20.18 0.54 0.82
C MET A 193 19.89 1.92 0.20
N PRO A 194 20.05 3.02 0.96
CA PRO A 194 19.88 4.36 0.38
C PRO A 194 20.95 4.63 -0.67
N HIS A 195 20.59 5.31 -1.76
CA HIS A 195 21.51 5.57 -2.89
C HIS A 195 22.80 6.29 -2.48
N SER A 196 22.77 7.12 -1.44
CA SER A 196 23.96 7.77 -0.88
C SER A 196 24.92 6.75 -0.27
N ARG A 197 24.41 5.74 0.43
CA ARG A 197 25.24 4.68 1.02
C ARG A 197 25.79 3.72 -0.04
N ILE A 198 25.02 3.44 -1.09
CA ILE A 198 25.52 2.71 -2.27
C ILE A 198 26.67 3.50 -2.92
N SER A 199 26.52 4.82 -3.06
CA SER A 199 27.57 5.71 -3.58
C SER A 199 28.83 5.69 -2.71
N GLU A 200 28.69 5.74 -1.38
CA GLU A 200 29.81 5.63 -0.42
C GLU A 200 30.52 4.27 -0.51
N MET A 201 29.78 3.17 -0.58
CA MET A 201 30.35 1.82 -0.62
C MET A 201 31.02 1.48 -1.95
N THR A 202 30.49 1.98 -3.06
CA THR A 202 31.00 1.69 -4.41
C THR A 202 32.02 2.72 -4.89
N GLY A 203 32.13 3.88 -4.23
CA GLY A 203 32.94 5.02 -4.68
C GLY A 203 32.39 5.72 -5.94
N LEU A 204 31.24 5.29 -6.46
CA LEU A 204 30.62 5.88 -7.65
C LEU A 204 29.84 7.14 -7.28
N PRO A 205 29.84 8.20 -8.11
CA PRO A 205 29.02 9.39 -7.87
C PRO A 205 27.53 9.07 -7.77
N LEU A 206 26.80 9.77 -6.90
CA LEU A 206 25.37 9.58 -6.71
C LEU A 206 24.55 9.71 -8.01
N GLY A 207 24.99 10.58 -8.94
CA GLY A 207 24.39 10.72 -10.26
C GLY A 207 24.50 9.43 -11.10
N THR A 208 25.65 8.75 -11.03
CA THR A 208 25.90 7.47 -11.71
C THR A 208 25.03 6.37 -11.13
N ILE A 209 24.90 6.29 -9.80
CA ILE A 209 24.01 5.34 -9.13
C ILE A 209 22.56 5.53 -9.61
N LYS A 210 22.05 6.76 -9.56
CA LYS A 210 20.69 7.08 -10.02
C LYS A 210 20.48 6.75 -11.50
N SER A 211 21.47 7.04 -12.35
CA SER A 211 21.40 6.73 -13.78
C SER A 211 21.38 5.22 -14.04
N ARG A 212 22.26 4.45 -13.37
CA ARG A 212 22.29 2.98 -13.48
C ARG A 212 20.97 2.35 -13.04
N ILE A 213 20.41 2.81 -11.92
CA ILE A 213 19.10 2.36 -11.43
C ILE A 213 18.01 2.66 -12.46
N ARG A 214 17.93 3.90 -12.94
CA ARG A 214 16.91 4.30 -13.92
C ARG A 214 16.97 3.45 -15.18
N LEU A 215 18.16 3.33 -15.79
CA LEU A 215 18.36 2.53 -17.01
C LEU A 215 18.07 1.04 -16.77
N GLY A 216 18.32 0.56 -15.55
CA GLY A 216 18.10 -0.85 -15.19
C GLY A 216 16.62 -1.15 -15.08
N LEU A 217 15.86 -0.27 -14.42
CA LEU A 217 14.41 -0.36 -14.35
C LEU A 217 13.75 -0.21 -15.73
N ASP A 218 14.22 0.72 -16.57
CA ASP A 218 13.71 0.90 -17.93
C ASP A 218 13.96 -0.34 -18.80
N ARG A 219 15.05 -1.07 -18.55
CA ARG A 219 15.30 -2.37 -19.19
C ARG A 219 14.39 -3.46 -18.63
N LEU A 220 14.32 -3.62 -17.31
CA LEU A 220 13.45 -4.63 -16.69
C LEU A 220 11.99 -4.47 -17.13
N ARG A 221 11.48 -3.24 -17.26
CA ARG A 221 10.14 -2.99 -17.79
C ARG A 221 9.96 -3.53 -19.22
N ARG A 222 10.93 -3.30 -20.11
CA ARG A 222 10.86 -3.80 -21.49
C ARG A 222 10.90 -5.32 -21.51
N ASP A 223 11.92 -5.90 -20.87
CA ASP A 223 12.13 -7.35 -20.86
C ASP A 223 10.91 -8.08 -20.23
N LEU A 224 10.34 -7.56 -19.14
CA LEU A 224 9.17 -8.16 -18.49
C LEU A 224 7.84 -7.90 -19.22
N ASN A 225 7.72 -6.81 -19.99
CA ASN A 225 6.54 -6.58 -20.84
C ASN A 225 6.57 -7.51 -22.06
N ASP A 226 7.73 -7.68 -22.69
CA ASP A 226 7.92 -8.60 -23.82
C ASP A 226 7.68 -10.06 -23.39
N LEU A 227 8.04 -10.42 -22.16
CA LEU A 227 7.81 -11.76 -21.60
C LEU A 227 6.35 -12.01 -21.15
N ARG A 228 5.52 -10.96 -20.99
CA ARG A 228 4.10 -11.07 -20.59
C ARG A 228 3.14 -11.14 -21.77
N GLN A 229 3.58 -10.81 -22.99
CA GLN A 229 2.78 -10.94 -24.20
C GLN A 229 3.24 -12.15 -25.02
N PRO A 230 2.47 -13.25 -25.08
CA PRO A 230 2.70 -14.30 -26.08
C PRO A 230 2.29 -13.86 -27.49
#